data_AF-A0A7C9H9E8-F1
#
_entry.id   AF-A0A7C9H9E8-F1
#
_cell.length_a   1.000
_cell.length_b   1.000
_cell.length_c   1.000
_cell.angle_alpha   90.00
_cell.angle_beta   90.00
_cell.angle_gamma   90.00
#
_symmetry.space_group_name_H-M   'P 1'
#
loop_
_entity.id
_entity.type
_entity.pdbx_description
1 polymer ?
#
loop_
_entity_poly.entity_id
_entity_poly.type
_entity_poly.pdbx_seq_one_letter_code
_entity_poly.pdbx_strand_id
1 'polypeptide(L)'
;MYEYKVIPAPERADRIKGLKRPEDRFAHKVEEVLNDMAAAGWSFLRAESLPGEERRLLRSQSMVHNILVFYREIGSDEQTDAAPSVAPDTSLDSTPPLSGAFCHDPGPPEPQLESPGRANDDDEEKEERRS
;
A
#
# COMPACT_ATOMS: atom_id res chain seq x y z
N MET A 1 -6.69 -17.89 -26.26
CA MET A 1 -5.82 -18.72 -25.38
C MET A 1 -4.93 -17.77 -24.60
N TYR A 2 -4.32 -18.16 -23.47
CA TYR A 2 -3.44 -17.25 -22.72
C TYR A 2 -2.00 -17.73 -22.74
N GLU A 3 -1.08 -16.79 -22.86
CA GLU A 3 0.35 -16.99 -22.61
C GLU A 3 0.71 -16.33 -21.27
N TYR A 4 1.58 -16.98 -20.49
CA TYR A 4 2.04 -16.49 -19.19
C TYR A 4 3.53 -16.20 -19.23
N LYS A 5 3.94 -15.15 -18.53
CA LYS A 5 5.33 -14.80 -18.31
C LYS A 5 5.59 -14.60 -16.83
N VAL A 6 6.65 -15.21 -16.34
CA VAL A 6 7.08 -15.12 -14.95
C VAL A 6 8.48 -14.53 -14.93
N ILE A 7 8.67 -13.48 -14.13
CA ILE A 7 9.97 -12.84 -13.95
C ILE A 7 10.29 -12.75 -12.45
N PRO A 8 11.57 -12.78 -12.05
CA PRO A 8 11.93 -12.52 -10.67
C PRO A 8 11.50 -11.09 -10.27
N ALA A 9 10.97 -10.94 -9.06
CA ALA A 9 10.66 -9.63 -8.53
C ALA A 9 11.98 -8.85 -8.31
N PRO A 10 11.99 -7.52 -8.51
CA PRO A 10 13.15 -6.71 -8.16
C PRO A 10 13.48 -6.87 -6.68
N GLU A 11 14.73 -7.20 -6.36
CA GLU A 11 15.16 -7.37 -4.96
C GLU A 11 15.72 -6.07 -4.36
N ARG A 12 16.27 -5.20 -5.20
CA ARG A 12 16.92 -3.96 -4.79
C ARG A 12 16.66 -2.88 -5.83
N ALA A 13 16.48 -1.67 -5.34
CA ALA A 13 16.39 -0.49 -6.19
C ALA A 13 17.66 0.36 -6.11
N ASP A 14 18.14 0.75 -7.27
CA ASP A 14 19.28 1.65 -7.41
C ASP A 14 18.97 3.04 -6.83
N ARG A 15 20.02 3.81 -6.53
CA ARG A 15 19.85 5.16 -5.98
C ARG A 15 19.34 6.11 -7.08
N ILE A 16 18.09 6.52 -6.96
CA ILE A 16 17.45 7.47 -7.88
C ILE A 16 17.56 8.89 -7.33
N LYS A 17 17.91 9.85 -8.19
CA LYS A 17 17.99 11.27 -7.83
C LYS A 17 16.59 11.78 -7.46
N GLY A 18 16.45 12.33 -6.26
CA GLY A 18 15.17 12.87 -5.75
C GLY A 18 14.44 11.93 -4.79
N LEU A 19 14.68 10.61 -4.86
CA LEU A 19 14.10 9.64 -3.92
C LEU A 19 15.07 9.34 -2.77
N LYS A 20 14.76 9.92 -1.61
CA LYS A 20 15.61 9.80 -0.42
C LYS A 20 15.39 8.47 0.30
N ARG A 21 14.16 7.98 0.38
CA ARG A 21 13.82 6.81 1.18
C ARG A 21 14.03 5.51 0.41
N PRO A 22 14.53 4.44 1.05
CA PRO A 22 14.68 3.13 0.40
C PRO A 22 13.38 2.55 -0.14
N GLU A 23 12.27 2.75 0.58
CA GLU A 23 10.96 2.23 0.20
C GLU A 23 10.46 2.88 -1.10
N ASP A 24 10.64 4.20 -1.23
CA ASP A 24 10.26 4.95 -2.43
C ASP A 24 11.04 4.44 -3.66
N ARG A 25 12.34 4.15 -3.48
CA ARG A 25 13.17 3.62 -4.58
C ARG A 25 12.72 2.23 -4.99
N PHE A 26 12.39 1.38 -4.02
CA PHE A 26 11.87 0.05 -4.27
C PHE A 26 10.55 0.11 -5.04
N ALA A 27 9.60 0.95 -4.60
CA ALA A 27 8.34 1.16 -5.28
C ALA A 27 8.54 1.64 -6.73
N HIS A 28 9.41 2.63 -6.95
CA HIS A 28 9.75 3.09 -8.29
C HIS A 28 10.33 1.97 -9.17
N LYS A 29 11.17 1.09 -8.61
CA LYS A 29 11.74 -0.01 -9.40
C LYS A 29 10.68 -1.05 -9.77
N VAL A 30 9.75 -1.34 -8.88
CA VAL A 30 8.60 -2.22 -9.18
C VAL A 30 7.72 -1.58 -10.24
N GLU A 31 7.41 -0.29 -10.10
CA GLU A 31 6.64 0.48 -11.06
C GLU A 31 7.26 0.46 -12.47
N GLU A 32 8.58 0.68 -12.59
CA GLU A 32 9.31 0.58 -13.85
C GLU A 32 9.10 -0.78 -14.52
N VAL A 33 9.25 -1.87 -13.77
CA VAL A 33 9.05 -3.23 -14.31
C VAL A 33 7.61 -3.47 -14.74
N LEU A 34 6.62 -2.98 -13.98
CA LEU A 34 5.22 -3.11 -14.35
C LEU A 34 4.91 -2.33 -15.63
N ASN A 35 5.43 -1.11 -15.76
CA ASN A 35 5.24 -0.27 -16.92
C ASN A 35 5.93 -0.84 -18.17
N ASP A 36 7.15 -1.35 -18.03
CA ASP A 36 7.88 -2.01 -19.12
C ASP A 36 7.13 -3.24 -19.64
N MET A 37 6.58 -4.05 -18.72
CA MET A 37 5.79 -5.22 -19.07
C MET A 37 4.46 -4.83 -19.74
N ALA A 38 3.77 -3.83 -19.21
CA ALA A 38 2.55 -3.28 -19.81
C ALA A 38 2.82 -2.72 -21.22
N ALA A 39 3.90 -1.98 -21.42
CA ALA A 39 4.32 -1.47 -22.72
C ALA A 39 4.65 -2.59 -23.72
N ALA A 40 5.13 -3.73 -23.23
CA ALA A 40 5.35 -4.94 -24.02
C ALA A 40 4.07 -5.79 -24.24
N GLY A 41 2.89 -5.29 -23.84
CA GLY A 41 1.60 -5.95 -24.03
C GLY A 41 1.30 -7.07 -23.02
N TRP A 42 1.93 -7.03 -21.84
CA TRP A 42 1.68 -7.98 -20.77
C TRP A 42 0.83 -7.35 -19.65
N SER A 43 -0.19 -8.08 -19.20
CA SER A 43 -1.01 -7.69 -18.06
C SER A 43 -0.48 -8.31 -16.77
N PHE A 44 -0.35 -7.50 -15.73
CA PHE A 44 0.04 -8.00 -14.41
C PHE A 44 -1.06 -8.86 -13.81
N LEU A 45 -0.70 -10.05 -13.32
CA LEU A 45 -1.62 -10.96 -12.65
C LEU A 45 -1.47 -10.88 -11.12
N ARG A 46 -0.26 -11.15 -10.62
CA ARG A 46 0.03 -11.21 -9.18
C ARG A 46 1.54 -11.32 -8.90
N ALA A 47 1.90 -11.06 -7.64
CA ALA A 47 3.20 -11.41 -7.08
C ALA A 47 3.08 -12.71 -6.27
N GLU A 48 4.10 -13.55 -6.31
CA GLU A 48 4.15 -14.83 -5.61
C GLU A 48 5.48 -15.01 -4.89
N SER A 49 5.44 -15.74 -3.77
CA SER A 49 6.61 -16.13 -2.98
C SER A 49 6.67 -17.65 -2.90
N LEU A 50 7.60 -18.27 -3.64
CA LEU A 50 7.71 -19.72 -3.74
C LEU A 50 8.95 -20.25 -3.02
N PRO A 51 8.84 -21.33 -2.23
CA PRO A 51 10.02 -22.00 -1.71
C PRO A 51 10.77 -22.71 -2.85
N GLY A 52 12.09 -22.62 -2.85
CA GLY A 52 13.00 -23.31 -3.74
C GLY A 52 14.16 -23.92 -2.97
N GLU A 53 14.84 -24.89 -3.57
CA GLU A 53 16.06 -25.49 -3.02
C GLU A 53 17.22 -25.24 -3.97
N GLU A 54 18.27 -24.57 -3.48
CA GLU A 54 19.52 -24.39 -4.23
C GLU A 54 20.58 -25.34 -3.72
N ARG A 55 21.33 -25.97 -4.64
CA ARG A 55 22.48 -26.78 -4.27
C ARG A 55 23.70 -25.86 -4.12
N ARG A 56 24.07 -25.56 -2.88
CA ARG A 56 25.31 -24.83 -2.57
C ARG A 56 26.39 -25.80 -2.12
N LEU A 57 27.35 -26.06 -3.02
CA LEU A 57 28.47 -27.00 -2.84
C LEU A 57 28.02 -28.40 -2.38
N LEU A 58 28.01 -28.64 -1.06
CA LEU A 58 27.80 -29.94 -0.41
C LEU A 58 26.49 -30.01 0.41
N ARG A 59 25.69 -28.94 0.49
CA ARG A 59 24.40 -28.93 1.20
C ARG A 59 23.30 -28.29 0.33
N SER A 60 22.07 -28.78 0.45
CA SER A 60 20.89 -28.07 -0.04
C SER A 60 20.59 -26.90 0.90
N GLN A 61 20.27 -25.75 0.33
CA GLN A 61 19.80 -24.58 1.05
C GLN A 61 18.42 -24.21 0.53
N SER A 62 17.42 -24.18 1.42
CA SER A 62 16.10 -23.67 1.09
C SER A 62 16.16 -22.15 0.97
N MET A 63 15.66 -21.62 -0.15
CA MET A 63 15.50 -20.18 -0.40
C MET A 63 14.07 -19.87 -0.81
N VAL A 64 13.62 -18.64 -0.58
CA VAL A 64 12.31 -18.17 -1.06
C VAL A 64 12.53 -17.26 -2.26
N HIS A 65 11.83 -17.55 -3.34
CA HIS A 65 11.84 -16.74 -4.55
C HIS A 65 10.61 -15.86 -4.61
N ASN A 66 10.82 -14.56 -4.78
CA ASN A 66 9.75 -13.63 -5.11
C ASN A 66 9.70 -13.45 -6.63
N ILE A 67 8.53 -13.65 -7.21
CA ILE A 67 8.29 -13.56 -8.65
C ILE A 67 7.08 -12.68 -8.95
N LEU A 68 7.06 -12.09 -10.14
CA LEU A 68 5.92 -11.39 -10.71
C LEU A 68 5.39 -12.20 -11.88
N VAL A 69 4.08 -12.44 -11.88
CA VAL A 69 3.37 -13.22 -12.90
C VAL A 69 2.56 -12.28 -13.77
N PHE A 70 2.72 -12.44 -15.08
CA PHE A 70 2.03 -11.70 -16.12
C PHE A 70 1.34 -12.66 -17.08
N TYR A 71 0.32 -12.16 -17.77
CA TYR A 71 -0.38 -12.90 -18.81
C TYR A 71 -0.72 -12.00 -19.99
N ARG A 72 -0.93 -12.61 -21.16
CA ARG A 72 -1.51 -11.96 -22.34
C ARG A 72 -2.34 -12.94 -23.13
N GLU A 73 -3.30 -12.44 -23.89
CA GLU A 73 -4.09 -13.26 -24.81
C GLU A 73 -3.29 -13.58 -26.08
N ILE A 74 -3.38 -14.83 -26.53
CA ILE A 74 -2.88 -15.32 -27.81
C ILE A 74 -4.06 -15.83 -28.65
N GLY A 75 -4.14 -15.36 -29.89
CA GLY A 75 -5.19 -15.74 -30.85
C GLY A 75 -6.38 -14.79 -30.96
N SER A 76 -6.28 -13.58 -30.40
CA SER A 76 -7.20 -12.47 -30.69
C SER A 76 -6.45 -11.48 -31.59
N ASP A 77 -6.43 -11.73 -32.91
CA ASP A 77 -6.24 -10.62 -33.84
C ASP A 77 -7.39 -9.64 -33.56
N GLU A 78 -7.04 -8.39 -33.27
CA GLU A 78 -7.93 -7.31 -32.76
C GLU A 78 -8.15 -7.30 -31.23
N GLN A 79 -7.23 -6.66 -30.49
CA GLN A 79 -7.61 -5.47 -29.71
C GLN A 79 -6.34 -4.71 -29.28
N THR A 80 -5.98 -3.69 -30.07
CA THR A 80 -5.29 -2.51 -29.55
C THR A 80 -6.23 -1.87 -28.54
N ASP A 81 -6.17 -2.29 -27.27
CA ASP A 81 -6.71 -1.49 -26.18
C ASP A 81 -5.70 -0.37 -25.94
N ALA A 82 -5.80 0.64 -26.81
CA ALA A 82 -5.20 1.93 -26.54
C ALA A 82 -5.78 2.40 -25.20
N ALA A 83 -4.91 2.50 -24.19
CA ALA A 83 -5.23 3.22 -22.97
C ALA A 83 -5.99 4.51 -23.32
N PRO A 84 -7.04 4.89 -22.58
CA PRO A 84 -7.78 6.10 -22.91
C PRO A 84 -6.78 7.26 -22.90
N SER A 85 -6.53 7.82 -24.09
CA SER A 85 -5.83 9.08 -24.25
C SER A 85 -6.69 10.13 -23.60
N VAL A 86 -6.49 10.36 -22.30
CA VAL A 86 -7.02 11.52 -21.61
C VAL A 86 -6.31 12.72 -22.23
N ALA A 87 -6.94 13.28 -23.26
CA ALA A 87 -6.55 14.59 -23.78
C ALA A 87 -6.65 15.58 -22.61
N PRO A 88 -5.66 16.46 -22.40
CA PRO A 88 -5.83 17.57 -21.48
C PRO A 88 -6.85 18.52 -22.13
N ASP A 89 -8.08 18.50 -21.63
CA ASP A 89 -9.06 19.52 -21.97
C ASP A 89 -8.63 20.82 -21.27
N THR A 90 -7.80 21.60 -21.96
CA THR A 90 -7.52 22.99 -21.62
C THR A 90 -8.75 23.84 -21.96
N SER A 91 -9.73 23.80 -21.07
CA SER A 91 -10.81 24.78 -21.02
C SER A 91 -10.51 25.74 -19.88
N LEU A 92 -10.01 26.92 -20.24
CA LEU A 92 -9.86 28.07 -19.34
C LEU A 92 -11.24 28.59 -18.92
N ASP A 93 -11.36 28.86 -17.63
CA ASP A 93 -12.18 29.90 -17.01
C ASP A 93 -13.71 29.87 -17.22
N SER A 94 -14.40 29.48 -16.16
CA SER A 94 -15.64 30.16 -15.74
C SER A 94 -15.91 29.83 -14.28
N THR A 95 -15.61 30.80 -13.42
CA THR A 95 -16.00 30.80 -12.01
C THR A 95 -17.45 31.26 -11.89
N PRO A 96 -18.36 30.48 -11.28
CA PRO A 96 -19.50 31.05 -10.59
C PRO A 96 -19.26 31.01 -9.06
N PRO A 97 -19.55 32.09 -8.31
CA PRO A 97 -19.46 32.06 -6.86
C PRO A 97 -20.71 31.35 -6.32
N LEU A 98 -20.53 30.18 -5.68
CA LEU A 98 -21.52 29.66 -4.75
C LEU A 98 -21.02 29.87 -3.31
N SER A 99 -21.43 31.01 -2.77
CA SER A 99 -21.51 31.26 -1.34
C SER A 99 -22.52 30.28 -0.73
N GLY A 100 -22.01 29.18 -0.19
CA GLY A 100 -22.74 28.28 0.70
C GLY A 100 -22.03 28.23 2.03
N ALA A 101 -22.51 29.02 3.00
CA ALA A 101 -22.03 29.02 4.36
C ALA A 101 -22.13 27.60 4.95
N PHE A 102 -20.99 26.97 5.22
CA PHE A 102 -20.95 25.94 6.24
C PHE A 102 -21.15 26.64 7.59
N CYS A 103 -22.41 26.76 7.99
CA CYS A 103 -22.78 27.00 9.36
C CYS A 103 -22.22 25.81 10.15
N HIS A 104 -21.11 26.04 10.83
CA HIS A 104 -20.61 25.14 11.85
C HIS A 104 -21.69 25.04 12.93
N ASP A 105 -22.45 23.94 12.93
CA ASP A 105 -23.27 23.57 14.08
C ASP A 105 -22.34 22.89 15.10
N PRO A 106 -22.03 23.51 16.26
CA PRO A 106 -21.33 22.81 17.33
C PRO A 106 -22.31 21.82 17.96
N GLY A 107 -22.31 20.59 17.44
CA GLY A 107 -22.98 19.47 18.08
C GLY A 107 -22.50 19.33 19.54
N PRO A 108 -23.40 19.06 20.50
CA PRO A 108 -23.16 19.26 21.92
C PRO A 108 -22.01 18.39 22.48
N PRO A 109 -21.29 18.89 23.50
CA PRO A 109 -20.09 18.26 24.05
C PRO A 109 -20.38 16.89 24.67
N GLU A 110 -19.42 15.97 24.54
CA GLU A 110 -19.41 14.67 25.21
C GLU A 110 -19.73 14.81 26.71
N PRO A 111 -20.61 13.96 27.29
CA PRO A 111 -20.82 13.96 28.72
C PRO A 111 -19.59 13.34 29.42
N GLN A 112 -18.75 14.21 29.96
CA GLN A 112 -17.81 13.86 31.03
C GLN A 112 -18.63 13.41 32.25
N LEU A 113 -18.68 12.11 32.51
CA LEU A 113 -19.12 11.57 33.79
C LEU A 113 -17.93 11.63 34.76
N GLU A 114 -17.71 12.80 35.35
CA GLU A 114 -17.01 12.90 36.63
C GLU A 114 -18.01 13.26 37.74
N SER A 115 -17.88 12.47 38.82
CA SER A 115 -18.76 12.29 39.96
C SER A 115 -19.02 13.53 40.83
N PRO A 116 -20.07 13.48 41.66
CA PRO A 116 -20.01 14.09 42.99
C PRO A 116 -20.45 13.08 44.06
N GLY A 117 -19.87 12.97 45.26
CA GLY A 117 -18.87 13.78 45.95
C GLY A 117 -19.12 13.67 47.46
N ARG A 118 -18.02 13.70 48.24
CA ARG A 118 -17.91 13.87 49.72
C ARG A 118 -18.42 12.69 50.57
N ALA A 119 -17.79 12.34 51.69
CA ALA A 119 -16.98 13.14 52.61
C ALA A 119 -15.81 12.33 53.21
N ASN A 120 -14.83 13.08 53.69
CA ASN A 120 -13.67 12.65 54.47
C ASN A 120 -14.07 11.96 55.78
N ASP A 121 -13.13 11.19 56.33
CA ASP A 121 -12.67 11.17 57.73
C ASP A 121 -11.70 9.97 57.80
N ASP A 122 -10.39 10.20 57.71
CA ASP A 122 -9.46 10.45 58.83
C ASP A 122 -9.35 9.29 59.84
N ASP A 123 -8.07 8.90 60.03
CA ASP A 123 -7.45 8.25 61.19
C ASP A 123 -7.76 6.77 61.53
N GLU A 124 -6.73 5.91 61.45
CA GLU A 124 -6.04 5.26 62.59
C GLU A 124 -6.77 3.99 63.06
N GLU A 125 -6.18 2.88 63.48
CA GLU A 125 -4.85 2.47 63.90
C GLU A 125 -4.90 0.92 63.93
N LYS A 126 -3.72 0.27 63.83
CA LYS A 126 -3.32 -0.95 64.57
C LYS A 126 -4.03 -2.32 64.40
N GLU A 127 -3.23 -3.31 64.01
CA GLU A 127 -2.71 -4.43 64.83
C GLU A 127 -2.20 -5.52 63.86
N GLU A 128 -0.89 -5.70 63.68
CA GLU A 128 -0.07 -6.62 64.45
C GLU A 128 -0.75 -7.97 64.80
N ARG A 129 -0.12 -9.08 64.36
CA ARG A 129 -0.31 -10.50 64.78
C ARG A 129 -1.47 -11.21 64.09
N ARG A 130 -1.22 -12.11 63.15
CA ARG A 130 -0.89 -13.55 63.31
C ARG A 130 -1.07 -14.15 61.90
N SER A 131 -0.32 -15.10 61.37
CA SER A 131 0.60 -16.12 61.88
C SER A 131 1.48 -16.57 60.73
#